data_AF-A0A969I0E7-F1
#
_entry.id   AF-A0A969I0E7-F1
#
_cell.length_a   1.000
_cell.length_b   1.000
_cell.length_c   1.000
_cell.angle_alpha   90.00
_cell.angle_beta   90.00
_cell.angle_gamma   90.00
#
_symmetry.space_group_name_H-M   'P 1'
#
loop_
_entity.id
_entity.type
_entity.pdbx_description
1 polymer ?
#
loop_
_entity_poly.entity_id
_entity_poly.type
_entity_poly.pdbx_seq_one_letter_code
_entity_poly.pdbx_strand_id
1 'polypeptide(L)'
;MPKTVSDAVREVCLSFPQSEEFLSHGKPNFRVRRGKVYAIYAVNHHGDGRVALWLKAAPGAQDHHVKASPNHFFVPPYVGPSGWLGVRLDRKLSWKRIAALVREAYEQVAPARLVTQIGKTLDIEPPRKAVPDEQFDPMTSARAQRLLAGVRKICGAWPEAREARQFGVPVWRAGKRTFVWAYADEAGLKLSFWVGVERQGLMCADRRFTIPRFLGHNGWIALDVAGRCDWDEVRALALDSYRHFALKRMLRALEDSSARVRAAADAHWGESVRFA
;
A
#
# COMPACT_ATOMS: atom_id res chain seq x y z
N MET A 1 -14.46 -24.61 5.39
CA MET A 1 -13.13 -24.21 4.85
C MET A 1 -12.18 -23.92 6.01
N PRO A 2 -10.85 -24.10 5.86
CA PRO A 2 -9.91 -23.83 6.97
C PRO A 2 -9.87 -22.33 7.31
N LYS A 3 -9.85 -22.01 8.61
CA LYS A 3 -9.83 -20.64 9.14
C LYS A 3 -8.55 -19.89 8.71
N THR A 4 -8.71 -18.69 8.15
CA THR A 4 -7.59 -17.80 7.79
C THR A 4 -7.17 -16.93 8.98
N VAL A 5 -5.98 -16.31 8.89
CA VAL A 5 -5.54 -15.34 9.91
C VAL A 5 -6.53 -14.18 10.06
N SER A 6 -7.08 -13.68 8.94
CA SER A 6 -8.06 -12.58 8.96
C SER A 6 -9.35 -12.99 9.66
N ASP A 7 -9.86 -14.20 9.40
CA ASP A 7 -11.05 -14.73 10.08
C ASP A 7 -10.83 -14.83 11.59
N ALA A 8 -9.67 -15.35 11.99
CA ALA A 8 -9.32 -15.50 13.41
C ALA A 8 -9.15 -14.14 14.11
N VAL A 9 -8.57 -13.14 13.46
CA VAL A 9 -8.51 -11.76 13.98
C VAL A 9 -9.92 -11.21 14.18
N ARG A 10 -10.78 -11.33 13.17
CA ARG A 10 -12.18 -10.85 13.24
C ARG A 10 -12.95 -11.52 14.37
N GLU A 11 -12.84 -12.84 14.50
CA GLU A 11 -13.51 -13.61 15.55
C GLU A 11 -13.11 -13.16 16.96
N VAL A 12 -11.80 -12.99 17.20
CA VAL A 12 -11.30 -12.51 18.50
C VAL A 12 -11.76 -11.07 18.75
N CYS A 13 -11.55 -10.15 17.80
CA CYS A 13 -11.87 -8.74 18.00
C CYS A 13 -13.38 -8.50 18.15
N LEU A 14 -14.23 -9.19 17.39
CA LEU A 14 -15.68 -8.99 17.40
C LEU A 14 -16.40 -9.75 18.52
N SER A 15 -15.68 -10.54 19.32
CA SER A 15 -16.26 -11.26 20.46
C SER A 15 -16.67 -10.37 21.63
N PHE A 16 -16.24 -9.10 21.66
CA PHE A 16 -16.53 -8.18 22.77
C PHE A 16 -17.83 -7.39 22.58
N PRO A 17 -18.49 -6.99 23.69
CA PRO A 17 -19.71 -6.19 23.63
C PRO A 17 -19.55 -4.93 22.78
N GLN A 18 -20.47 -4.71 21.84
CA GLN A 18 -20.48 -3.53 20.96
C GLN A 18 -19.18 -3.32 20.18
N SER A 19 -18.38 -4.36 19.96
CA SER A 19 -17.26 -4.29 19.04
C SER A 19 -17.76 -4.23 17.60
N GLU A 20 -17.18 -3.35 16.78
CA GLU A 20 -17.46 -3.28 15.35
C GLU A 20 -16.17 -3.12 14.53
N GLU A 21 -16.21 -3.65 13.32
CA GLU A 21 -15.16 -3.52 12.32
C GLU A 21 -15.52 -2.44 11.31
N PHE A 22 -14.53 -1.64 10.92
CA PHE A 22 -14.65 -0.71 9.81
C PHE A 22 -13.31 -0.59 9.08
N LEU A 23 -13.35 -0.18 7.81
CA LEU A 23 -12.15 0.07 7.03
C LEU A 23 -11.66 1.50 7.29
N SER A 24 -10.38 1.62 7.61
CA SER A 24 -9.67 2.90 7.66
C SER A 24 -8.34 2.73 6.96
N HIS A 25 -8.05 3.62 6.01
CA HIS A 25 -6.81 3.59 5.24
C HIS A 25 -6.54 2.22 4.56
N GLY A 26 -7.59 1.55 4.09
CA GLY A 26 -7.49 0.23 3.45
C GLY A 26 -7.18 -0.92 4.40
N LYS A 27 -7.35 -0.74 5.72
CA LYS A 27 -7.07 -1.75 6.75
C LYS A 27 -8.26 -1.95 7.68
N PRO A 28 -8.57 -3.20 8.08
CA PRO A 28 -9.57 -3.46 9.11
C PRO A 28 -9.16 -2.84 10.44
N ASN A 29 -10.03 -2.00 10.99
CA ASN A 29 -9.93 -1.40 12.30
C ASN A 29 -11.09 -1.90 13.16
N PHE A 30 -10.83 -2.14 14.44
CA PHE A 30 -11.83 -2.59 15.40
C PHE A 30 -11.96 -1.56 16.50
N ARG A 31 -13.21 -1.15 16.77
CA ARG A 31 -13.54 -0.15 17.77
C ARG A 31 -14.72 -0.60 18.62
N VAL A 32 -14.83 0.01 19.80
CA VAL A 32 -16.11 0.03 20.51
C VAL A 32 -17.05 0.91 19.70
N ARG A 33 -18.28 0.48 19.46
CA ARG A 33 -19.27 1.20 18.63
C ARG A 33 -19.42 2.65 19.10
N ARG A 34 -19.29 3.59 18.16
CA ARG A 34 -19.26 5.05 18.44
C ARG A 34 -18.18 5.49 19.45
N GLY A 35 -17.16 4.67 19.65
CA GLY A 35 -16.08 4.88 20.60
C GLY A 35 -14.71 4.79 19.94
N LYS A 36 -13.70 4.47 20.76
CA LYS A 36 -12.30 4.46 20.36
C LYS A 36 -11.90 3.15 19.68
N VAL A 37 -10.97 3.24 18.74
CA VAL A 37 -10.30 2.09 18.11
C VAL A 37 -9.36 1.47 19.13
N TYR A 38 -9.34 0.14 19.20
CA TYR A 38 -8.41 -0.61 20.06
C TYR A 38 -7.54 -1.60 19.29
N ALA A 39 -7.92 -1.99 18.07
CA ALA A 39 -7.13 -2.88 17.25
C ALA A 39 -7.11 -2.46 15.77
N ILE A 40 -5.96 -2.63 15.12
CA ILE A 40 -5.78 -2.41 13.68
C ILE A 40 -5.09 -3.64 13.10
N TYR A 41 -5.74 -4.31 12.16
CA TYR A 41 -5.12 -5.43 11.46
C TYR A 41 -4.28 -4.91 10.28
N ALA A 42 -2.98 -5.14 10.35
CA ALA A 42 -2.02 -4.63 9.40
C ALA A 42 -1.22 -5.77 8.76
N VAL A 43 -1.44 -5.97 7.46
CA VAL A 43 -0.63 -6.84 6.61
C VAL A 43 0.36 -5.98 5.82
N ASN A 44 1.64 -6.36 5.88
CA ASN A 44 2.79 -5.81 5.15
C ASN A 44 2.78 -4.28 5.06
N HIS A 45 2.61 -3.62 6.21
CA HIS A 45 2.40 -2.18 6.23
C HIS A 45 3.65 -1.45 5.75
N HIS A 46 3.52 -0.73 4.63
CA HIS A 46 4.64 -0.06 3.96
C HIS A 46 5.79 -1.01 3.58
N GLY A 47 5.49 -2.29 3.29
CA GLY A 47 6.51 -3.26 2.89
C GLY A 47 7.36 -3.76 4.06
N ASP A 48 6.87 -3.64 5.30
CA ASP A 48 7.62 -4.00 6.50
C ASP A 48 7.74 -5.52 6.75
N GLY A 49 7.10 -6.33 5.90
CA GLY A 49 7.19 -7.79 5.94
C GLY A 49 6.46 -8.42 7.13
N ARG A 50 5.47 -7.74 7.73
CA ARG A 50 4.76 -8.22 8.93
C ARG A 50 3.30 -8.56 8.64
N VAL A 51 2.81 -9.66 9.21
CA VAL A 51 1.37 -9.85 9.47
C VAL A 51 1.16 -9.53 10.93
N ALA A 52 0.49 -8.42 11.24
CA ALA A 52 0.44 -7.88 12.58
C ALA A 52 -0.94 -7.39 13.00
N LEU A 53 -1.18 -7.41 14.31
CA LEU A 53 -2.29 -6.74 14.95
C LEU A 53 -1.73 -5.63 15.84
N TRP A 54 -2.08 -4.38 15.57
CA TRP A 54 -1.67 -3.26 16.41
C TRP A 54 -2.75 -3.01 17.44
N LEU A 55 -2.36 -3.03 18.70
CA LEU A 55 -3.28 -3.02 19.83
C LEU A 55 -3.01 -1.79 20.70
N LYS A 56 -4.08 -1.14 21.17
CA LYS A 56 -3.94 -0.12 22.20
C LYS A 56 -3.39 -0.80 23.46
N ALA A 57 -2.29 -0.31 24.01
CA ALA A 57 -1.69 -0.88 25.22
C ALA A 57 -1.86 0.06 26.41
N ALA A 58 -1.85 -0.53 27.62
CA ALA A 58 -1.74 0.22 28.86
C ALA A 58 -0.38 0.94 28.95
N PRO A 59 -0.28 2.05 29.71
CA PRO A 59 1.00 2.73 29.94
C PRO A 59 2.09 1.75 30.41
N GLY A 60 3.28 1.84 29.81
CA GLY A 60 4.43 0.96 30.13
C GLY A 60 4.39 -0.45 29.53
N ALA A 61 3.22 -0.97 29.14
CA ALA A 61 3.11 -2.34 28.60
C ALA A 61 3.80 -2.50 27.23
N GLN A 62 3.80 -1.45 26.41
CA GLN A 62 4.48 -1.45 25.10
C GLN A 62 5.99 -1.74 25.27
N ASP A 63 6.68 -0.95 26.09
CA ASP A 63 8.12 -1.09 26.32
C ASP A 63 8.46 -2.44 26.96
N HIS A 64 7.64 -2.89 27.92
CA HIS A 64 7.81 -4.18 28.56
C HIS A 64 7.78 -5.32 27.54
N HIS A 65 6.74 -5.37 26.69
CA HIS A 65 6.59 -6.42 25.69
C HIS A 65 7.69 -6.40 24.62
N VAL A 66 8.03 -5.22 24.11
CA VAL A 66 9.06 -5.08 23.08
C VAL A 66 10.44 -5.49 23.61
N LYS A 67 10.78 -5.12 24.85
CA LYS A 67 12.05 -5.53 25.49
C LYS A 67 12.08 -7.02 25.81
N ALA A 68 11.01 -7.57 26.37
CA ALA A 68 10.97 -8.96 26.81
C ALA A 68 10.88 -9.96 25.64
N SER A 69 10.28 -9.57 24.51
CA SER A 69 9.98 -10.49 23.41
C SER A 69 9.97 -9.78 22.04
N PRO A 70 11.11 -9.21 21.61
CA PRO A 70 11.22 -8.42 20.37
C PRO A 70 10.91 -9.22 19.09
N ASN A 71 10.96 -10.55 19.15
CA ASN A 71 10.54 -11.41 18.04
C ASN A 71 9.02 -11.40 17.80
N HIS A 72 8.23 -11.15 18.85
CA HIS A 72 6.76 -11.16 18.79
C HIS A 72 6.16 -9.75 18.82
N PHE A 73 6.89 -8.76 19.32
CA PHE A 73 6.38 -7.43 19.58
C PHE A 73 7.25 -6.33 18.99
N PHE A 74 6.63 -5.23 18.57
CA PHE A 74 7.32 -4.06 18.04
C PHE A 74 6.53 -2.77 18.31
N VAL A 75 7.19 -1.63 18.15
CA VAL A 75 6.55 -0.31 18.16
C VAL A 75 6.07 0.01 16.74
N PRO A 76 4.74 0.05 16.48
CA PRO A 76 4.19 0.33 15.15
C PRO A 76 4.45 1.80 14.76
N PRO A 77 4.65 2.10 13.46
CA PRO A 77 4.84 3.47 13.01
C PRO A 77 3.58 4.32 13.27
N TYR A 78 3.77 5.62 13.49
CA TYR A 78 2.75 6.65 13.73
C TYR A 78 1.97 6.52 15.04
N VAL A 79 1.40 5.34 15.33
CA VAL A 79 0.58 5.10 16.53
C VAL A 79 1.42 4.60 17.71
N GLY A 80 2.65 4.14 17.47
CA GLY A 80 3.61 3.72 18.49
C GLY A 80 3.86 4.77 19.58
N PRO A 81 4.19 6.04 19.25
CA PRO A 81 4.34 7.11 20.23
C PRO A 81 3.11 7.36 21.11
N SER A 82 1.92 6.98 20.64
CA SER A 82 0.67 7.02 21.42
C SER A 82 0.41 5.74 22.22
N GLY A 83 1.43 4.90 22.44
CA GLY A 83 1.38 3.70 23.28
C GLY A 83 0.67 2.51 22.64
N TRP A 84 0.76 2.33 21.33
CA TRP A 84 0.21 1.15 20.64
C TRP A 84 1.25 0.04 20.52
N LEU A 85 0.88 -1.20 20.79
CA LEU A 85 1.75 -2.38 20.67
C LEU A 85 1.50 -3.10 19.34
N GLY A 86 2.55 -3.32 18.55
CA GLY A 86 2.47 -4.18 17.38
C GLY A 86 2.71 -5.64 17.76
N VAL A 87 1.74 -6.52 17.51
CA VAL A 87 1.82 -7.96 17.76
C VAL A 87 2.01 -8.71 16.45
N ARG A 88 3.09 -9.51 16.33
CA ARG A 88 3.40 -10.33 15.15
C ARG A 88 2.58 -11.62 15.15
N LEU A 89 1.66 -11.74 14.19
CA LEU A 89 0.84 -12.93 13.99
C LEU A 89 1.58 -14.02 13.19
N ASP A 90 2.64 -13.64 12.47
CA ASP A 90 3.50 -14.50 11.67
C ASP A 90 4.73 -15.03 12.43
N ARG A 91 4.72 -14.98 13.77
CA ARG A 91 5.84 -15.41 14.63
C ARG A 91 5.44 -16.45 15.67
N LYS A 92 4.44 -17.28 15.37
CA LYS A 92 4.01 -18.44 16.20
C LYS A 92 3.63 -18.08 17.66
N LEU A 93 3.25 -16.83 17.93
CA LEU A 93 2.68 -16.46 19.23
C LEU A 93 1.34 -17.21 19.38
N SER A 94 1.09 -17.80 20.56
CA SER A 94 -0.12 -18.58 20.77
C SER A 94 -1.37 -17.71 20.64
N TRP A 95 -2.41 -18.27 20.03
CA TRP A 95 -3.68 -17.53 19.85
C TRP A 95 -4.40 -17.27 21.17
N LYS A 96 -4.16 -18.09 22.19
CA LYS A 96 -4.54 -17.79 23.58
C LYS A 96 -3.90 -16.49 24.08
N ARG A 97 -2.60 -16.26 23.81
CA ARG A 97 -1.92 -15.01 24.21
C ARG A 97 -2.41 -13.83 23.37
N ILE A 98 -2.64 -14.03 22.07
CA ILE A 98 -3.18 -12.99 21.19
C ILE A 98 -4.58 -12.56 21.69
N ALA A 99 -5.48 -13.50 21.99
CA ALA A 99 -6.81 -13.20 22.50
C ALA A 99 -6.77 -12.44 23.84
N ALA A 100 -5.84 -12.79 24.74
CA ALA A 100 -5.63 -12.04 25.97
C ALA A 100 -5.18 -10.59 25.72
N LEU A 101 -4.22 -10.37 24.82
CA LEU A 101 -3.76 -9.02 24.47
C LEU A 101 -4.87 -8.18 23.80
N VAL A 102 -5.70 -8.81 22.98
CA VAL A 102 -6.84 -8.15 22.33
C VAL A 102 -7.91 -7.75 23.35
N ARG A 103 -8.15 -8.59 24.36
CA ARG A 103 -8.98 -8.24 25.51
C ARG A 103 -8.43 -7.04 26.27
N GLU A 104 -7.15 -7.06 26.64
CA GLU A 104 -6.49 -5.95 27.34
C GLU A 104 -6.66 -4.64 26.55
N ALA A 105 -6.50 -4.69 25.23
CA ALA A 105 -6.68 -3.51 24.36
C ALA A 105 -8.12 -2.99 24.33
N TYR A 106 -9.11 -3.90 24.30
CA TYR A 106 -10.52 -3.52 24.39
C TYR A 106 -10.84 -2.88 25.75
N GLU A 107 -10.42 -3.52 26.85
CA GLU A 107 -10.61 -3.02 28.22
C GLU A 107 -9.98 -1.64 28.43
N GLN A 108 -8.87 -1.35 27.75
CA GLN A 108 -8.18 -0.06 27.80
C GLN A 108 -8.99 1.11 27.22
N VAL A 109 -9.94 0.85 26.32
CA VAL A 109 -10.70 1.90 25.63
C VAL A 109 -12.21 1.84 25.88
N ALA A 110 -12.72 0.70 26.33
CA ALA A 110 -14.14 0.48 26.53
C ALA A 110 -14.66 1.21 27.79
N PRO A 111 -15.90 1.74 27.76
CA PRO A 111 -16.55 2.22 28.97
C PRO A 111 -16.68 1.11 30.02
N ALA A 112 -16.57 1.47 31.31
CA ALA A 112 -16.61 0.53 32.43
C ALA A 112 -17.81 -0.42 32.38
N ARG A 113 -18.99 0.06 31.96
CA ARG A 113 -20.20 -0.74 31.79
C ARG A 113 -20.04 -1.90 30.80
N LEU A 114 -19.25 -1.74 29.75
CA LEU A 114 -19.01 -2.81 28.77
C LEU A 114 -17.95 -3.79 29.28
N VAL A 115 -16.95 -3.29 30.02
CA VAL A 115 -15.92 -4.14 30.64
C VAL A 115 -16.55 -5.14 31.59
N THR A 116 -17.54 -4.73 32.39
CA THR A 116 -18.26 -5.64 33.30
C THR A 116 -19.12 -6.69 32.59
N GLN A 117 -19.36 -6.56 31.29
CA GLN A 117 -20.12 -7.52 30.48
C GLN A 117 -19.21 -8.52 29.75
N ILE A 118 -17.89 -8.36 29.82
CA ILE A 118 -16.94 -9.28 29.19
C ILE A 118 -16.97 -10.61 29.95
N GLY A 119 -17.22 -11.71 29.22
CA GLY A 119 -17.13 -13.06 29.75
C GLY A 119 -15.70 -13.59 29.85
N LYS A 120 -15.55 -14.91 29.73
CA LYS A 120 -14.23 -15.52 29.58
C LYS A 120 -13.61 -15.08 28.25
N THR A 121 -12.28 -14.86 28.26
CA THR A 121 -11.53 -14.61 27.03
C THR A 121 -11.73 -15.77 26.08
N LEU A 122 -12.02 -15.46 24.81
CA LEU A 122 -12.26 -16.47 23.78
C LEU A 122 -11.06 -17.42 23.66
N ASP A 123 -11.33 -18.72 23.77
CA ASP A 123 -10.38 -19.77 23.42
C ASP A 123 -10.59 -20.14 21.95
N ILE A 124 -9.82 -19.49 21.08
CA ILE A 124 -9.99 -19.62 19.63
C ILE A 124 -9.05 -20.70 19.07
N GLU A 125 -9.59 -21.53 18.17
CA GLU A 125 -8.78 -22.42 17.36
C GLU A 125 -7.84 -21.60 16.43
N PRO A 126 -6.52 -21.83 16.47
CA PRO A 126 -5.57 -21.12 15.62
C PRO A 126 -5.91 -21.26 14.12
N PRO A 127 -5.70 -20.21 13.31
CA PRO A 127 -5.83 -20.28 11.87
C PRO A 127 -4.81 -21.27 11.32
N ARG A 128 -5.25 -22.07 10.34
CA ARG A 128 -4.41 -23.08 9.67
C ARG A 128 -3.91 -22.61 8.31
N LYS A 129 -4.46 -21.52 7.78
CA LYS A 129 -4.02 -20.89 6.54
C LYS A 129 -3.25 -19.60 6.82
N ALA A 130 -2.06 -19.51 6.24
CA ALA A 130 -1.31 -18.26 6.16
C ALA A 130 -2.07 -17.22 5.31
N VAL A 131 -1.66 -15.96 5.44
CA VAL A 131 -2.11 -14.88 4.55
C VAL A 131 -1.61 -15.21 3.13
N PRO A 132 -2.48 -15.29 2.11
CA PRO A 132 -2.06 -15.51 0.73
C PRO A 132 -1.10 -14.40 0.25
N ASP A 133 -0.16 -14.74 -0.62
CA ASP A 133 0.85 -13.78 -1.12
C ASP A 133 0.23 -12.53 -1.74
N GLU A 134 -0.90 -12.67 -2.45
CA GLU A 134 -1.61 -11.53 -3.05
C GLU A 134 -2.29 -10.62 -2.02
N GLN A 135 -2.68 -11.16 -0.87
CA GLN A 135 -3.15 -10.36 0.27
C GLN A 135 -1.98 -9.73 1.02
N PHE A 136 -0.81 -10.38 0.99
CA PHE A 136 0.41 -9.90 1.64
C PHE A 136 1.08 -8.76 0.85
N ASP A 137 1.22 -8.89 -0.45
CA ASP A 137 1.65 -7.84 -1.36
C ASP A 137 0.86 -7.99 -2.68
N PRO A 138 -0.19 -7.18 -2.90
CA PRO A 138 -1.00 -7.24 -4.12
C PRO A 138 -0.18 -7.04 -5.41
N MET A 139 0.98 -6.40 -5.31
CA MET A 139 1.86 -6.18 -6.45
C MET A 139 2.56 -7.48 -6.91
N THR A 140 2.49 -8.57 -6.15
CA THR A 140 3.02 -9.90 -6.55
C THR A 140 2.10 -10.67 -7.49
N SER A 141 0.82 -10.31 -7.58
CA SER A 141 -0.15 -10.98 -8.45
C SER A 141 0.30 -10.98 -9.92
N ALA A 142 -0.07 -12.02 -10.68
CA ALA A 142 0.33 -12.14 -12.09
C ALA A 142 -0.13 -10.93 -12.92
N ARG A 143 -1.29 -10.36 -12.60
CA ARG A 143 -1.80 -9.14 -13.24
C ARG A 143 -0.92 -7.94 -12.93
N ALA A 144 -0.56 -7.72 -11.67
CA ALA A 144 0.31 -6.63 -11.27
C ALA A 144 1.71 -6.78 -11.89
N GLN A 145 2.27 -7.99 -11.94
CA GLN A 145 3.57 -8.22 -12.56
C GLN A 145 3.59 -7.90 -14.06
N ARG A 146 2.51 -8.19 -14.80
CA ARG A 146 2.36 -7.74 -16.19
C ARG A 146 2.29 -6.22 -16.33
N LEU A 147 1.56 -5.55 -15.44
CA LEU A 147 1.51 -4.09 -15.39
C LEU A 147 2.92 -3.52 -15.14
N LEU A 148 3.62 -4.01 -14.12
CA LEU A 148 4.97 -3.57 -13.79
C LEU A 148 5.95 -3.80 -14.95
N ALA A 149 5.84 -4.92 -15.68
CA ALA A 149 6.66 -5.18 -16.86
C ALA A 149 6.47 -4.12 -17.96
N GLY A 150 5.23 -3.69 -18.22
CA GLY A 150 4.97 -2.62 -19.18
C GLY A 150 5.51 -1.25 -18.72
N VAL A 151 5.36 -0.91 -17.44
CA VAL A 151 5.92 0.33 -16.89
C VAL A 151 7.46 0.31 -16.93
N ARG A 152 8.09 -0.83 -16.62
CA ARG A 152 9.55 -1.02 -16.78
C ARG A 152 9.99 -0.78 -18.22
N LYS A 153 9.26 -1.32 -19.20
CA LYS A 153 9.58 -1.13 -20.63
C LYS A 153 9.49 0.34 -21.04
N ILE A 154 8.47 1.07 -20.58
CA ILE A 154 8.30 2.49 -20.90
C ILE A 154 9.37 3.34 -20.22
N CYS A 155 9.47 3.24 -18.90
CA CYS A 155 10.35 4.11 -18.10
C CYS A 155 11.82 3.78 -18.32
N GLY A 156 12.17 2.52 -18.58
CA GLY A 156 13.54 2.10 -18.85
C GLY A 156 14.15 2.69 -20.13
N ALA A 157 13.32 3.27 -21.01
CA ALA A 157 13.79 3.99 -22.19
C ALA A 157 14.26 5.44 -21.88
N TRP A 158 14.03 5.94 -20.65
CA TRP A 158 14.33 7.33 -20.30
C TRP A 158 15.65 7.47 -19.53
N PRO A 159 16.45 8.51 -19.81
CA PRO A 159 17.75 8.70 -19.18
C PRO A 159 17.68 8.66 -17.65
N GLU A 160 18.59 7.93 -17.00
CA GLU A 160 18.68 7.85 -15.53
C GLU A 160 17.38 7.45 -14.80
N ALA A 161 16.33 7.00 -15.50
CA ALA A 161 15.10 6.52 -14.89
C ALA A 161 15.35 5.15 -14.25
N ARG A 162 14.94 4.98 -12.99
CA ARG A 162 15.19 3.74 -12.23
C ARG A 162 13.97 3.32 -11.44
N GLU A 163 13.70 2.02 -11.42
CA GLU A 163 12.74 1.43 -10.49
C GLU A 163 13.33 1.44 -9.07
N ALA A 164 12.50 1.74 -8.07
CA ALA A 164 12.83 1.73 -6.66
C ALA A 164 11.59 1.32 -5.86
N ARG A 165 11.71 1.32 -4.52
CA ARG A 165 10.56 1.16 -3.61
C ARG A 165 10.41 2.38 -2.70
N GLN A 166 9.17 2.73 -2.42
CA GLN A 166 8.83 3.75 -1.44
C GLN A 166 7.53 3.35 -0.74
N PHE A 167 7.51 3.35 0.59
CA PHE A 167 6.37 2.85 1.38
C PHE A 167 5.90 1.46 0.96
N GLY A 168 6.85 0.57 0.64
CA GLY A 168 6.60 -0.81 0.23
C GLY A 168 6.15 -0.99 -1.22
N VAL A 169 5.76 0.07 -1.92
CA VAL A 169 5.24 -0.03 -3.29
C VAL A 169 6.31 0.28 -4.34
N PRO A 170 6.23 -0.33 -5.55
CA PRO A 170 7.09 0.01 -6.67
C PRO A 170 6.91 1.46 -7.13
N VAL A 171 8.02 2.14 -7.38
CA VAL A 171 8.05 3.50 -7.89
C VAL A 171 9.15 3.65 -8.95
N TRP A 172 9.01 4.64 -9.83
CA TRP A 172 10.07 5.02 -10.76
C TRP A 172 10.58 6.42 -10.44
N ARG A 173 11.90 6.58 -10.47
CA ARG A 173 12.60 7.81 -10.10
C ARG A 173 13.41 8.39 -11.25
N ALA A 174 13.34 9.70 -11.38
CA ALA A 174 14.20 10.53 -12.19
C ALA A 174 15.21 11.17 -11.23
N GLY A 175 16.45 10.67 -11.23
CA GLY A 175 17.42 10.98 -10.18
C GLY A 175 16.89 10.56 -8.79
N LYS A 176 16.66 11.53 -7.90
CA LYS A 176 16.15 11.28 -6.53
C LYS A 176 14.63 11.42 -6.40
N ARG A 177 13.93 11.88 -7.43
CA ARG A 177 12.50 12.23 -7.38
C ARG A 177 11.65 11.16 -8.04
N THR A 178 10.60 10.72 -7.36
CA THR A 178 9.63 9.76 -7.90
C THR A 178 8.72 10.45 -8.91
N PHE A 179 8.52 9.82 -10.07
CA PHE A 179 7.63 10.29 -11.14
C PHE A 179 6.53 9.28 -11.53
N VAL A 180 6.64 8.01 -11.13
CA VAL A 180 5.52 7.05 -11.23
C VAL A 180 5.40 6.28 -9.92
N TRP A 181 4.16 6.07 -9.47
CA TRP A 181 3.82 5.10 -8.44
C TRP A 181 2.98 3.98 -9.03
N ALA A 182 3.25 2.73 -8.66
CA ALA A 182 2.36 1.61 -8.92
C ALA A 182 1.92 0.98 -7.61
N TYR A 183 0.61 0.86 -7.38
CA TYR A 183 0.06 0.30 -6.15
C TYR A 183 -1.30 -0.35 -6.40
N ALA A 184 -1.80 -1.06 -5.40
CA ALA A 184 -3.17 -1.54 -5.36
C ALA A 184 -3.92 -0.89 -4.20
N ASP A 185 -5.19 -0.59 -4.42
CA ASP A 185 -6.15 -0.25 -3.37
C ASP A 185 -7.41 -1.13 -3.50
N GLU A 186 -8.45 -0.82 -2.72
CA GLU A 186 -9.72 -1.57 -2.74
C GLU A 186 -10.40 -1.57 -4.12
N ALA A 187 -10.17 -0.55 -4.95
CA ALA A 187 -10.73 -0.46 -6.29
C ALA A 187 -9.88 -1.18 -7.36
N GLY A 188 -8.64 -1.56 -7.03
CA GLY A 188 -7.77 -2.37 -7.88
C GLY A 188 -6.39 -1.75 -8.10
N LEU A 189 -5.75 -2.12 -9.22
CA LEU A 189 -4.41 -1.65 -9.57
C LEU A 189 -4.46 -0.22 -10.11
N LYS A 190 -3.55 0.62 -9.60
CA LYS A 190 -3.43 2.03 -9.97
C LYS A 190 -2.00 2.36 -10.40
N LEU A 191 -1.89 3.30 -11.34
CA LEU A 191 -0.65 4.04 -11.61
C LEU A 191 -0.88 5.51 -11.30
N SER A 192 0.02 6.16 -10.55
CA SER A 192 -0.07 7.60 -10.32
C SER A 192 1.05 8.37 -10.98
N PHE A 193 0.69 9.53 -11.52
CA PHE A 193 1.55 10.44 -12.27
C PHE A 193 1.35 11.86 -11.77
N TRP A 194 2.39 12.70 -11.86
CA TRP A 194 2.22 14.12 -11.69
C TRP A 194 1.67 14.75 -12.96
N VAL A 195 0.60 15.55 -12.82
CA VAL A 195 -0.07 16.27 -13.91
C VAL A 195 -0.26 17.76 -13.62
N GLY A 196 0.13 18.20 -12.41
CA GLY A 196 -0.13 19.56 -11.91
C GLY A 196 -1.54 19.72 -11.33
N VAL A 197 -1.69 20.60 -10.35
CA VAL A 197 -2.96 20.79 -9.61
C VAL A 197 -4.09 21.23 -10.53
N GLU A 198 -3.82 22.12 -11.49
CA GLU A 198 -4.81 22.65 -12.42
C GLU A 198 -5.42 21.56 -13.32
N ARG A 199 -4.61 20.59 -13.76
CA ARG A 199 -5.05 19.54 -14.68
C ARG A 199 -5.85 18.44 -13.99
N GLN A 200 -5.64 18.22 -12.69
CA GLN A 200 -6.32 17.15 -11.94
C GLN A 200 -7.84 17.22 -12.05
N GLY A 201 -8.41 18.42 -11.85
CA GLY A 201 -9.86 18.62 -11.84
C GLY A 201 -10.50 18.26 -13.18
N LEU A 202 -9.87 18.65 -14.29
CA LEU A 202 -10.34 18.34 -15.64
C LEU A 202 -10.27 16.84 -15.94
N MET A 203 -9.18 16.19 -15.52
CA MET A 203 -8.99 14.75 -15.78
C MET A 203 -9.96 13.87 -15.01
N CYS A 204 -10.40 14.28 -13.82
CA CYS A 204 -11.40 13.54 -13.05
C CYS A 204 -12.80 13.52 -13.66
N ALA A 205 -13.04 14.23 -14.78
CA ALA A 205 -14.24 14.02 -15.59
C ALA A 205 -14.30 12.58 -16.14
N ASP A 206 -13.13 11.97 -16.41
CA ASP A 206 -13.02 10.54 -16.67
C ASP A 206 -12.90 9.79 -15.33
N ARG A 207 -13.85 8.89 -15.09
CA ARG A 207 -13.98 8.10 -13.84
C ARG A 207 -12.80 7.16 -13.58
N ARG A 208 -11.97 6.88 -14.58
CA ARG A 208 -10.71 6.14 -14.41
C ARG A 208 -9.68 6.93 -13.61
N PHE A 209 -9.79 8.26 -13.57
CA PHE A 209 -8.88 9.12 -12.84
C PHE A 209 -9.44 9.55 -11.49
N THR A 210 -8.63 9.44 -10.45
CA THR A 210 -8.95 9.93 -9.11
C THR A 210 -7.81 10.75 -8.53
N ILE A 211 -8.13 11.72 -7.68
CA ILE A 211 -7.12 12.45 -6.91
C ILE A 211 -6.71 11.57 -5.71
N PRO A 212 -5.48 11.03 -5.67
CA PRO A 212 -5.03 10.15 -4.62
C PRO A 212 -4.96 10.92 -3.29
N ARG A 213 -5.55 10.36 -2.23
CA ARG A 213 -5.71 11.01 -0.92
C ARG A 213 -4.45 11.66 -0.35
N PHE A 214 -3.28 11.05 -0.54
CA PHE A 214 -2.03 11.53 0.05
C PHE A 214 -1.08 12.25 -0.90
N LEU A 215 -1.18 11.95 -2.20
CA LEU A 215 -0.29 12.56 -3.20
C LEU A 215 -0.96 13.74 -3.91
N GLY A 216 -2.30 13.78 -3.88
CA GLY A 216 -3.12 14.65 -4.71
C GLY A 216 -2.92 16.14 -4.46
N HIS A 217 -2.67 16.55 -3.21
CA HIS A 217 -2.48 17.97 -2.88
C HIS A 217 -1.31 18.64 -3.66
N ASN A 218 -0.38 17.85 -4.21
CA ASN A 218 0.75 18.35 -5.00
C ASN A 218 0.63 18.05 -6.51
N GLY A 219 -0.58 17.83 -7.02
CA GLY A 219 -0.80 17.67 -8.47
C GLY A 219 -0.63 16.24 -9.00
N TRP A 220 -0.65 15.22 -8.15
CA TRP A 220 -0.65 13.82 -8.58
C TRP A 220 -2.05 13.31 -8.90
N ILE A 221 -2.20 12.52 -9.95
CA ILE A 221 -3.45 11.85 -10.29
C ILE A 221 -3.22 10.34 -10.38
N ALA A 222 -4.22 9.55 -9.97
CA ALA A 222 -4.20 8.10 -10.05
C ALA A 222 -5.09 7.63 -11.20
N LEU A 223 -4.52 6.83 -12.10
CA LEU A 223 -5.22 6.14 -13.18
C LEU A 223 -5.54 4.71 -12.76
N ASP A 224 -6.81 4.33 -12.88
CA ASP A 224 -7.27 2.94 -12.78
C ASP A 224 -6.79 2.11 -13.98
N VAL A 225 -6.01 1.07 -13.69
CA VAL A 225 -5.49 0.10 -14.66
C VAL A 225 -5.94 -1.34 -14.34
N ALA A 226 -6.97 -1.49 -13.49
CA ALA A 226 -7.62 -2.76 -13.19
C ALA A 226 -8.46 -3.27 -14.38
N GLY A 227 -8.86 -2.39 -15.30
CA GLY A 227 -9.56 -2.71 -16.56
C GLY A 227 -8.62 -2.82 -17.77
N ARG A 228 -8.97 -2.12 -18.86
CA ARG A 228 -8.11 -1.95 -20.05
C ARG A 228 -7.02 -0.92 -19.73
N CYS A 229 -5.77 -1.30 -19.98
CA CYS A 229 -4.62 -0.40 -19.87
C CYS A 229 -4.27 0.12 -21.26
N ASP A 230 -4.45 1.41 -21.50
CA ASP A 230 -3.97 2.07 -22.70
C ASP A 230 -2.50 2.48 -22.49
N TRP A 231 -1.59 1.79 -23.18
CA TRP A 231 -0.15 1.98 -22.98
C TRP A 231 0.38 3.29 -23.58
N ASP A 232 -0.33 3.88 -24.54
CA ASP A 232 0.06 5.18 -25.11
C ASP A 232 -0.34 6.30 -24.14
N GLU A 233 -1.52 6.18 -23.51
CA GLU A 233 -1.94 7.07 -22.41
C GLU A 233 -0.97 6.98 -21.23
N VAL A 234 -0.64 5.76 -20.77
CA VAL A 234 0.33 5.55 -19.68
C VAL A 234 1.70 6.13 -20.05
N ARG A 235 2.16 5.93 -21.28
CA ARG A 235 3.42 6.49 -21.76
C ARG A 235 3.40 8.02 -21.71
N ALA A 236 2.34 8.65 -22.21
CA ALA A 236 2.22 10.11 -22.24
C ALA A 236 2.22 10.70 -20.82
N LEU A 237 1.39 10.16 -19.92
CA LEU A 237 1.31 10.62 -18.52
C LEU A 237 2.63 10.41 -17.78
N ALA A 238 3.26 9.25 -17.95
CA ALA A 238 4.55 8.96 -17.34
C ALA A 238 5.65 9.89 -17.88
N LEU A 239 5.61 10.25 -19.17
CA LEU A 239 6.59 11.14 -19.79
C LEU A 239 6.45 12.58 -19.28
N ASP A 240 5.23 13.09 -19.19
CA ASP A 240 4.96 14.42 -18.61
C ASP A 240 5.43 14.47 -17.16
N SER A 241 5.09 13.45 -16.37
CA SER A 241 5.55 13.36 -14.98
C SER A 241 7.07 13.22 -14.88
N TYR A 242 7.71 12.45 -15.75
CA TYR A 242 9.17 12.34 -15.81
C TYR A 242 9.80 13.69 -16.10
N ARG A 243 9.30 14.42 -17.11
CA ARG A 243 9.82 15.74 -17.48
C ARG A 243 9.75 16.75 -16.34
N HIS A 244 8.71 16.68 -15.53
CA HIS A 244 8.55 17.55 -14.36
C HIS A 244 9.64 17.32 -13.31
N PHE A 245 10.04 16.07 -13.08
CA PHE A 245 11.01 15.72 -12.03
C PHE A 245 12.45 15.52 -12.52
N ALA A 246 12.65 15.37 -13.82
CA ALA A 246 13.95 15.13 -14.42
C ALA A 246 14.87 16.35 -14.32
N LEU A 247 16.17 16.08 -14.19
CA LEU A 247 17.19 17.12 -14.17
C LEU A 247 17.44 17.63 -15.59
N LYS A 248 17.92 18.87 -15.75
CA LYS A 248 18.20 19.48 -17.07
C LYS A 248 19.03 18.58 -18.00
N ARG A 249 20.07 17.91 -17.49
CA ARG A 249 20.90 16.98 -18.27
C ARG A 249 20.12 15.76 -18.78
N MET A 250 19.15 15.29 -18.01
CA MET A 250 18.33 14.12 -18.34
C MET A 250 17.32 14.48 -19.43
N LEU A 251 16.76 15.70 -19.39
CA LEU A 251 15.89 16.24 -20.44
C LEU A 251 16.65 16.39 -21.75
N ARG A 252 17.85 16.97 -21.70
CA ARG A 252 18.72 17.10 -22.88
C ARG A 252 19.04 15.74 -23.52
N ALA A 253 19.45 14.76 -22.71
CA ALA A 253 19.72 13.41 -23.20
C ALA A 253 18.47 12.73 -23.81
N LEU A 254 17.28 13.03 -23.29
CA LEU A 254 16.02 12.52 -23.82
C LEU A 254 15.70 13.13 -25.19
N GLU A 255 15.91 14.43 -25.36
CA GLU A 255 15.75 15.14 -26.64
C GLU A 255 16.72 14.60 -27.68
N ASP A 256 18.00 14.46 -27.32
CA ASP A 256 19.04 13.92 -28.21
C ASP A 256 18.69 12.49 -28.68
N SER A 257 18.21 11.65 -27.75
CA SER A 257 17.79 10.27 -28.08
C SER A 257 16.59 10.26 -29.02
N SER A 258 15.62 11.15 -28.79
CA SER A 258 14.42 11.27 -29.63
C SER A 258 14.76 11.76 -31.05
N ALA A 259 15.69 12.70 -31.16
CA ALA A 259 16.17 13.21 -32.45
C ALA A 259 16.87 12.12 -33.27
N ARG A 260 17.70 11.29 -32.62
CA ARG A 260 18.37 10.15 -33.28
C ARG A 260 17.38 9.11 -33.81
N VAL A 261 16.35 8.79 -33.03
CA VAL A 261 15.32 7.82 -33.45
C VAL A 261 14.56 8.33 -34.68
N ARG A 262 14.18 9.62 -34.69
CA ARG A 262 13.53 10.24 -35.87
C ARG A 262 14.42 10.21 -37.09
N ALA A 263 15.67 10.64 -36.96
CA ALA A 263 16.63 10.63 -38.06
C ALA A 263 16.86 9.22 -38.64
N ALA A 264 16.89 8.18 -37.80
CA ALA A 264 17.02 6.79 -38.26
C ALA A 264 15.77 6.29 -39.00
N ALA A 265 14.56 6.68 -38.55
CA ALA A 265 13.31 6.34 -39.24
C ALA A 265 13.21 7.01 -40.61
N ASP A 266 13.60 8.28 -40.71
CA ASP A 266 13.61 9.04 -41.96
C ASP A 266 14.63 8.45 -42.97
N ALA A 267 15.79 7.99 -42.49
CA ALA A 267 16.78 7.32 -43.32
C ALA A 267 16.26 5.97 -43.87
N HIS A 268 15.59 5.17 -43.03
CA HIS A 268 15.02 3.88 -43.44
C HIS A 268 13.87 4.04 -44.46
N TRP A 269 13.05 5.09 -44.33
CA TRP A 269 12.05 5.43 -45.32
C TRP A 269 12.69 5.92 -46.63
N GLY A 270 13.72 6.77 -46.54
CA GLY A 270 14.46 7.27 -47.71
C GLY A 270 15.18 6.20 -48.53
N GLU A 271 15.66 5.12 -47.90
CA GLU A 271 16.19 3.94 -48.61
C GLU A 271 15.08 3.10 -49.24
N SER A 272 13.95 2.91 -48.55
CA SER A 272 12.82 2.11 -49.06
C SER A 272 12.15 2.72 -50.31
N VAL A 273 12.18 4.05 -50.46
CA VAL A 273 11.63 4.77 -51.63
C VAL A 273 12.61 4.79 -52.82
N ARG A 274 13.92 4.52 -52.61
CA ARG A 274 14.91 4.49 -53.70
C ARG A 274 14.98 3.13 -54.44
N PHE A 275 14.29 2.11 -53.94
CA PHE A 275 14.24 0.77 -54.52
C PHE A 275 12.83 0.32 -54.95
N ALA A 276 11.89 1.27 -55.06
CA ALA A 276 10.56 1.08 -55.66
C ALA A 276 10.44 1.94 -56.92
#